data_AF-A0A1J3EWM8-F1
#
_entry.id   AF-A0A1J3EWM8-F1
#
_cell.length_a   1.000
_cell.length_b   1.000
_cell.length_c   1.000
_cell.angle_alpha   90.00
_cell.angle_beta   90.00
_cell.angle_gamma   90.00
#
_symmetry.space_group_name_H-M   'P 1'
#
loop_
_entity.id
_entity.type
_entity.pdbx_description
1 polymer ?
#
loop_
_entity_poly.entity_id
_entity_poly.type
_entity_poly.pdbx_seq_one_letter_code
_entity_poly.pdbx_strand_id
1 'polypeptide(L)'
;MIESGVIKINQPGSRCALIYGQMNEPPGARARVGLTGLTVAEYFRDEEGKDVLLFIDNIFRFTQACSEVSALLGRIPSAVGYQPTLATDLGALQERITTTKKGSITSVQAIYVPADDLTDPAPATTFAFLDATTVLSRALTELGIYPAVDPLDSTSRILDPTVVGEKHYQVARGVQKLLQDYKSLQDIIAILGMDELSEDDKLTVARARKIQKFLSQPFFMSEIFTGRKGKFVELKDTIEGFSALLEGKGDDYPEAAFYMQGTLEEAF
;
A
#
# COMPACT_ATOMS: atom_id res chain seq x y z
N MET A 1 -11.91 -16.06 -6.91
CA MET A 1 -13.22 -15.47 -6.56
C MET A 1 -14.36 -16.48 -6.60
N ILE A 2 -14.42 -17.38 -7.59
CA ILE A 2 -15.39 -18.49 -7.60
C ILE A 2 -15.01 -19.56 -6.57
N GLU A 3 -13.75 -19.99 -6.56
CA GLU A 3 -13.25 -20.98 -5.57
C GLU A 3 -13.37 -20.49 -4.12
N SER A 4 -13.19 -19.19 -3.89
CA SER A 4 -13.37 -18.56 -2.59
C SER A 4 -14.84 -18.30 -2.21
N GLY A 5 -15.80 -18.65 -3.08
CA GLY A 5 -17.24 -18.49 -2.82
C GLY A 5 -17.76 -17.04 -2.84
N VAL A 6 -16.93 -16.07 -3.22
CA VAL A 6 -17.30 -14.64 -3.31
C VAL A 6 -18.29 -14.42 -4.45
N ILE A 7 -18.07 -15.11 -5.57
CA ILE A 7 -18.98 -15.15 -6.71
C ILE A 7 -19.63 -16.53 -6.77
N LYS A 8 -20.95 -16.57 -6.70
CA LYS A 8 -21.75 -17.79 -6.83
C LYS A 8 -22.43 -17.79 -8.19
N ILE A 9 -22.04 -18.74 -9.05
CA ILE A 9 -22.63 -18.88 -10.39
C ILE A 9 -24.00 -19.56 -10.25
N ASN A 10 -25.02 -19.00 -10.92
CA ASN A 10 -26.39 -19.52 -10.95
C ASN A 10 -27.06 -19.66 -9.56
N GLN A 11 -26.56 -18.94 -8.55
CA GLN A 11 -27.14 -18.92 -7.21
C GLN A 11 -27.13 -17.50 -6.64
N PRO A 12 -28.13 -17.13 -5.83
CA PRO A 12 -28.13 -15.84 -5.14
C PRO A 12 -27.03 -15.76 -4.08
N GLY A 13 -26.67 -14.54 -3.70
CA GLY A 13 -25.73 -14.26 -2.60
C GLY A 13 -24.28 -14.05 -3.02
N SER A 14 -24.00 -13.74 -4.29
CA SER A 14 -22.73 -13.14 -4.71
C SER A 14 -22.50 -11.81 -3.99
N ARG A 15 -21.25 -11.52 -3.61
CA ARG A 15 -20.87 -10.33 -2.82
C ARG A 15 -19.93 -9.38 -3.54
N CYS A 16 -19.82 -9.51 -4.87
CA CYS A 16 -18.92 -8.71 -5.69
C CYS A 16 -19.60 -8.35 -7.01
N ALA A 17 -19.40 -7.12 -7.46
CA ALA A 17 -19.70 -6.66 -8.80
C ALA A 17 -18.39 -6.34 -9.52
N LEU A 18 -18.23 -6.85 -10.74
CA LEU A 18 -17.03 -6.63 -11.55
C LEU A 18 -17.38 -5.67 -12.69
N ILE A 19 -16.67 -4.55 -12.76
CA ILE A 19 -16.81 -3.55 -13.82
C ILE A 19 -15.46 -3.49 -14.54
N TYR A 20 -15.44 -3.87 -15.82
CA TYR A 20 -14.21 -3.93 -16.61
C TYR A 20 -14.20 -2.88 -17.73
N GLY A 21 -13.02 -2.28 -17.91
CA GLY A 21 -12.69 -1.34 -18.98
C GLY A 21 -11.23 -1.59 -19.33
N GLN A 22 -11.01 -2.57 -20.21
CA GLN A 22 -9.70 -3.18 -20.42
C GLN A 22 -8.79 -2.28 -21.28
N MET A 23 -7.48 -2.55 -21.31
CA MET A 23 -6.52 -1.72 -22.06
C MET A 23 -6.74 -1.71 -23.57
N ASN A 24 -7.39 -2.74 -24.12
CA ASN A 24 -7.75 -2.80 -25.54
C ASN A 24 -8.95 -1.91 -25.90
N GLU A 25 -9.60 -1.28 -24.92
CA GLU A 25 -10.72 -0.37 -25.15
C GLU A 25 -10.26 1.06 -25.50
N PRO A 26 -11.07 1.81 -26.28
CA PRO A 26 -10.74 3.19 -26.62
C PRO A 26 -10.65 4.08 -25.36
N PRO A 27 -9.86 5.16 -25.39
CA PRO A 27 -9.62 6.01 -24.22
C PRO A 27 -10.91 6.61 -23.64
N GLY A 28 -11.93 6.86 -24.46
CA GLY A 28 -13.23 7.31 -23.96
C GLY A 28 -13.90 6.33 -22.99
N ALA A 29 -13.81 5.02 -23.25
CA ALA A 29 -14.37 3.99 -22.38
C ALA A 29 -13.53 3.84 -21.10
N ARG A 30 -12.20 3.79 -21.23
CA ARG A 30 -11.26 3.74 -20.10
C ARG A 30 -11.40 4.95 -19.16
N ALA A 31 -11.67 6.14 -19.70
CA ALA A 31 -11.90 7.36 -18.92
C ALA A 31 -13.26 7.38 -18.20
N ARG A 32 -14.14 6.38 -18.38
CA ARG A 32 -15.49 6.35 -17.79
C ARG A 32 -15.78 5.10 -16.96
N VAL A 33 -15.01 4.04 -17.13
CA VAL A 33 -15.20 2.79 -16.37
C VAL A 33 -15.11 3.01 -14.85
N GLY A 34 -14.17 3.84 -14.39
CA GLY A 34 -14.03 4.16 -12.96
C GLY A 34 -15.27 4.84 -12.37
N LEU A 35 -15.90 5.74 -13.14
CA LEU A 35 -17.15 6.39 -12.75
C LEU A 35 -18.33 5.41 -12.72
N THR A 36 -18.32 4.41 -13.60
CA THR A 36 -19.35 3.35 -13.64
C THR A 36 -19.24 2.48 -12.38
N GLY A 37 -18.03 2.03 -12.05
CA GLY A 37 -17.79 1.28 -10.80
C GLY A 37 -18.16 2.08 -9.55
N LEU A 38 -17.84 3.37 -9.54
CA LEU A 38 -18.21 4.26 -8.44
C LEU A 38 -19.73 4.43 -8.30
N THR A 39 -20.45 4.56 -9.40
CA THR A 39 -21.92 4.70 -9.37
C THR A 39 -22.59 3.46 -8.76
N VAL A 40 -22.07 2.26 -9.06
CA VAL A 40 -22.54 1.02 -8.44
C VAL A 40 -22.23 1.01 -6.93
N ALA A 41 -21.04 1.44 -6.53
CA ALA A 41 -20.66 1.53 -5.11
C ALA A 41 -21.52 2.56 -4.35
N GLU A 42 -21.80 3.71 -4.96
CA GLU A 42 -22.64 4.76 -4.37
C GLU A 42 -24.08 4.30 -4.17
N TYR A 43 -24.64 3.49 -5.07
CA TYR A 43 -25.97 2.91 -4.84
C TYR A 43 -26.01 2.06 -3.56
N PHE A 44 -25.01 1.21 -3.36
CA PHE A 44 -24.91 0.42 -2.13
C PHE A 44 -24.69 1.27 -0.88
N ARG A 45 -23.96 2.39 -0.99
CA ARG A 45 -23.75 3.34 0.11
C ARG A 45 -25.02 4.13 0.45
N ASP A 46 -25.68 4.72 -0.56
CA ASP A 46 -26.67 5.79 -0.36
C ASP A 46 -28.12 5.29 -0.34
N GLU A 47 -28.43 4.23 -1.09
CA GLU A 47 -29.77 3.64 -1.16
C GLU A 47 -29.88 2.43 -0.23
N GLU A 48 -28.86 1.57 -0.19
CA GLU A 48 -28.86 0.39 0.69
C GLU A 48 -28.22 0.63 2.07
N GLY A 49 -27.55 1.77 2.29
CA GLY A 49 -26.95 2.13 3.57
C GLY A 49 -25.84 1.18 4.03
N LYS A 50 -25.07 0.62 3.09
CA LYS A 50 -24.04 -0.39 3.36
C LYS A 50 -22.64 0.20 3.40
N ASP A 51 -21.75 -0.55 4.04
CA ASP A 51 -20.31 -0.35 3.97
C ASP A 51 -19.74 -1.13 2.78
N VAL A 52 -19.10 -0.40 1.86
CA VAL A 52 -18.70 -0.92 0.54
C VAL A 52 -17.18 -0.87 0.41
N LEU A 53 -16.58 -1.97 -0.04
CA LEU A 53 -15.20 -1.98 -0.49
C LEU A 53 -15.14 -1.70 -2.00
N LEU A 54 -14.41 -0.66 -2.38
CA LEU A 54 -14.18 -0.29 -3.78
C LEU A 54 -12.73 -0.56 -4.18
N PHE A 55 -12.52 -1.47 -5.12
CA PHE A 55 -11.19 -1.76 -5.65
C PHE A 55 -11.03 -1.14 -7.05
N ILE A 56 -10.06 -0.23 -7.22
CA ILE A 56 -9.75 0.40 -8.51
C ILE A 56 -8.34 -0.01 -8.93
N ASP A 57 -8.25 -0.83 -9.97
CA ASP A 57 -6.98 -1.23 -10.57
C ASP A 57 -7.03 -0.95 -12.09
N ASN A 58 -6.39 0.10 -12.61
CA ASN A 58 -5.45 1.03 -11.98
C ASN A 58 -5.91 2.49 -12.17
N ILE A 59 -5.93 3.31 -11.12
CA ILE A 59 -6.46 4.68 -11.19
C ILE A 59 -5.62 5.59 -12.09
N PHE A 60 -4.32 5.33 -12.25
CA PHE A 60 -3.49 6.08 -13.20
C PHE A 60 -4.00 5.94 -14.64
N ARG A 61 -4.61 4.79 -15.00
CA ARG A 61 -5.16 4.57 -16.35
C ARG A 61 -6.37 5.44 -16.65
N PHE A 62 -7.11 5.88 -15.64
CA PHE A 62 -8.15 6.90 -15.79
C PHE A 62 -7.52 8.23 -16.22
N THR A 63 -6.49 8.69 -15.52
CA THR A 63 -5.75 9.92 -15.86
C THR A 63 -5.14 9.84 -17.26
N GLN A 64 -4.48 8.73 -17.59
CA GLN A 64 -3.88 8.52 -18.90
C GLN A 64 -4.94 8.60 -20.02
N ALA A 65 -6.08 7.95 -19.84
CA ALA A 65 -7.17 7.98 -20.80
C ALA A 65 -7.77 9.39 -20.97
N CYS A 66 -7.91 10.15 -19.88
CA CYS A 66 -8.33 11.56 -19.94
C CYS A 66 -7.34 12.44 -20.70
N SER A 67 -6.03 12.19 -20.56
CA SER A 67 -5.00 12.89 -21.33
C SER A 67 -5.12 12.60 -22.83
N GLU A 68 -5.29 11.32 -23.21
CA GLU A 68 -5.51 10.92 -24.61
C GLU A 68 -6.76 11.59 -25.22
N VAL A 69 -7.88 11.61 -24.47
CA VAL A 69 -9.12 12.29 -24.90
C VAL A 69 -8.91 13.80 -25.02
N SER A 70 -8.19 14.41 -24.08
CA SER A 70 -7.90 15.85 -24.10
C SER A 70 -7.11 16.27 -25.34
N ALA A 71 -6.13 15.45 -25.74
CA ALA A 71 -5.35 15.67 -26.95
C ALA A 71 -6.23 15.61 -28.21
N LEU A 72 -7.14 14.63 -28.29
CA LEU A 72 -8.09 14.51 -29.41
C LEU A 72 -9.10 15.66 -29.48
N LEU A 73 -9.43 16.28 -28.34
CA LEU A 73 -10.28 17.47 -28.27
C LEU A 73 -9.55 18.77 -28.64
N GLY A 74 -8.25 18.71 -28.97
CA GLY A 74 -7.46 19.88 -29.37
C GLY A 74 -7.15 20.83 -28.21
N ARG A 75 -7.22 20.36 -26.96
CA ARG A 75 -6.82 21.15 -25.79
C ARG A 75 -5.30 21.26 -25.73
N ILE A 76 -4.79 22.43 -25.38
CA ILE A 76 -3.36 22.65 -25.17
C ILE A 76 -2.90 21.78 -23.97
N PRO A 77 -1.85 20.95 -24.12
CA PRO A 77 -1.35 20.13 -23.03
C PRO A 77 -0.69 20.97 -21.94
N SER A 78 -0.73 20.47 -20.71
CA SER A 78 -0.07 21.06 -19.53
C SER A 78 1.29 20.40 -19.26
N ALA A 79 1.80 20.54 -18.04
CA ALA A 79 3.06 19.95 -17.59
C ALA A 79 3.12 18.44 -17.93
N VAL A 80 4.28 18.02 -18.45
CA VAL A 80 4.58 16.61 -18.78
C VAL A 80 3.60 15.99 -19.79
N GLY A 81 2.77 16.79 -20.48
CA GLY A 81 1.84 16.32 -21.51
C GLY A 81 0.47 15.88 -20.98
N TYR A 82 0.14 16.13 -19.70
CA TYR A 82 -1.19 15.86 -19.15
C TYR A 82 -2.23 16.87 -19.62
N GLN A 83 -3.52 16.51 -19.47
CA GLN A 83 -4.61 17.43 -19.70
C GLN A 83 -4.58 18.62 -18.73
N PRO A 84 -4.95 19.84 -19.16
CA PRO A 84 -5.01 21.01 -18.26
C PRO A 84 -6.09 20.90 -17.17
N THR A 85 -6.94 19.86 -17.26
CA THR A 85 -8.06 19.57 -16.34
C THR A 85 -7.73 18.43 -15.37
N LEU A 86 -6.47 18.01 -15.27
CA LEU A 86 -6.01 16.87 -14.47
C LEU A 86 -6.61 16.84 -13.06
N ALA A 87 -6.40 17.92 -12.30
CA ALA A 87 -6.86 18.00 -10.92
C ALA A 87 -8.38 18.01 -10.80
N THR A 88 -9.09 18.67 -11.73
CA THR A 88 -10.55 18.75 -11.72
C THR A 88 -11.18 17.40 -12.07
N ASP A 89 -10.66 16.71 -13.09
CA ASP A 89 -11.17 15.41 -13.52
C ASP A 89 -10.95 14.35 -12.43
N LEU A 90 -9.77 14.37 -11.79
CA LEU A 90 -9.46 13.45 -10.72
C LEU A 90 -10.29 13.77 -9.46
N GLY A 91 -10.38 15.04 -9.07
CA GLY A 91 -11.18 15.46 -7.92
C GLY A 91 -12.67 15.11 -8.07
N ALA A 92 -13.23 15.25 -9.27
CA ALA A 92 -14.62 14.87 -9.54
C ALA A 92 -14.90 13.37 -9.31
N LEU A 93 -13.88 12.52 -9.45
CA LEU A 93 -13.97 11.09 -9.14
C LEU A 93 -13.68 10.83 -7.66
N GLN A 94 -12.59 11.38 -7.13
CA GLN A 94 -12.11 11.06 -5.78
C GLN A 94 -13.02 11.61 -4.68
N GLU A 95 -13.57 12.82 -4.83
CA GLU A 95 -14.44 13.42 -3.80
C GLU A 95 -15.75 12.67 -3.58
N ARG A 96 -16.18 11.88 -4.57
CA ARG A 96 -17.36 10.99 -4.45
C ARG A 96 -17.05 9.72 -3.65
N ILE A 97 -15.78 9.32 -3.58
CA ILE A 97 -15.30 8.17 -2.81
C ILE A 97 -15.12 8.63 -1.37
N THR A 98 -16.21 8.61 -0.61
CA THR A 98 -16.18 9.05 0.78
C THR A 98 -17.23 8.34 1.63
N THR A 99 -17.07 8.46 2.94
CA THR A 99 -18.04 8.03 3.94
C THR A 99 -19.07 9.12 4.18
N THR A 100 -20.35 8.77 4.13
CA THR A 100 -21.46 9.69 4.38
C THR A 100 -22.18 9.32 5.68
N LYS A 101 -23.26 10.04 6.02
CA LYS A 101 -24.10 9.69 7.17
C LYS A 101 -24.96 8.43 6.94
N LYS A 102 -25.04 7.94 5.70
CA LYS A 102 -25.88 6.79 5.33
C LYS A 102 -25.10 5.47 5.26
N GLY A 103 -23.82 5.53 4.89
CA GLY A 103 -22.95 4.38 4.72
C GLY A 103 -21.53 4.82 4.37
N SER A 104 -20.63 3.85 4.18
CA SER A 104 -19.22 4.12 3.88
C SER A 104 -18.75 3.48 2.58
N ILE A 105 -17.76 4.12 1.94
CA ILE A 105 -16.96 3.50 0.88
C ILE A 105 -15.51 3.52 1.35
N THR A 106 -14.93 2.34 1.53
CA THR A 106 -13.48 2.18 1.74
C THR A 106 -12.86 1.79 0.41
N SER A 107 -12.04 2.67 -0.16
CA SER A 107 -11.40 2.41 -1.45
C SER A 107 -9.96 1.93 -1.32
N VAL A 108 -9.59 0.94 -2.11
CA VAL A 108 -8.21 0.48 -2.31
C VAL A 108 -7.90 0.68 -3.79
N GLN A 109 -6.98 1.60 -4.07
CA GLN A 109 -6.68 2.04 -5.44
C GLN A 109 -5.23 1.72 -5.77
N ALA A 110 -4.99 0.95 -6.83
CA ALA A 110 -3.66 0.76 -7.35
C ALA A 110 -3.26 1.98 -8.18
N ILE A 111 -2.13 2.60 -7.83
CA ILE A 111 -1.56 3.73 -8.56
C ILE A 111 -0.28 3.26 -9.23
N TYR A 112 -0.26 3.30 -10.56
CA TYR A 112 0.97 3.12 -11.31
C TYR A 112 1.77 4.42 -11.28
N VAL A 113 3.02 4.34 -10.86
CA VAL A 113 3.97 5.45 -10.86
C VAL A 113 4.80 5.37 -12.15
N PRO A 114 4.66 6.34 -13.09
CA PRO A 114 5.44 6.33 -14.32
C PRO A 114 6.93 6.45 -14.04
N ALA A 115 7.73 5.53 -14.58
CA ALA A 115 9.19 5.54 -14.48
C ALA A 115 9.76 5.66 -13.05
N ASP A 116 9.03 5.17 -12.04
CA ASP A 116 9.38 5.27 -10.62
C ASP A 116 9.52 6.75 -10.12
N ASP A 117 8.93 7.72 -10.82
CA ASP A 117 8.93 9.14 -10.46
C ASP A 117 7.66 9.56 -9.70
N LEU A 118 7.77 9.67 -8.36
CA LEU A 118 6.70 10.15 -7.49
C LEU A 118 6.37 11.63 -7.67
N THR A 119 7.23 12.40 -8.34
CA THR A 119 7.03 13.82 -8.62
C THR A 119 6.21 14.08 -9.88
N ASP A 120 5.89 13.04 -10.65
CA ASP A 120 4.99 13.14 -11.79
C ASP A 120 3.63 13.75 -11.35
N PRO A 121 3.05 14.67 -12.14
CA PRO A 121 1.80 15.32 -11.77
C PRO A 121 0.64 14.39 -11.45
N ALA A 122 0.55 13.22 -12.09
CA ALA A 122 -0.55 12.27 -11.87
C ALA A 122 -0.53 11.63 -10.48
N PRO A 123 0.54 10.92 -10.03
CA PRO A 123 0.63 10.41 -8.67
C PRO A 123 0.61 11.53 -7.64
N ALA A 124 1.33 12.64 -7.87
CA ALA A 124 1.37 13.78 -6.94
C ALA A 124 -0.03 14.36 -6.66
N THR A 125 -0.86 14.53 -7.71
CA THR A 125 -2.25 15.01 -7.54
C THR A 125 -3.13 13.95 -6.87
N THR A 126 -2.89 12.66 -7.15
CA THR A 126 -3.66 11.57 -6.55
C THR A 126 -3.42 11.46 -5.05
N PHE A 127 -2.18 11.62 -4.59
CA PHE A 127 -1.83 11.53 -3.16
C PHE A 127 -2.57 12.54 -2.28
N ALA A 128 -2.93 13.71 -2.83
CA ALA A 128 -3.67 14.72 -2.08
C ALA A 128 -5.08 14.26 -1.65
N PHE A 129 -5.64 13.23 -2.30
CA PHE A 129 -6.97 12.69 -2.01
C PHE A 129 -6.95 11.44 -1.12
N LEU A 130 -5.78 10.90 -0.78
CA LEU A 130 -5.67 9.63 -0.06
C LEU A 130 -5.41 9.83 1.44
N ASP A 131 -6.16 9.10 2.27
CA ASP A 131 -5.95 9.09 3.73
C ASP A 131 -4.75 8.23 4.16
N ALA A 132 -4.39 7.23 3.34
CA ALA A 132 -3.25 6.37 3.56
C ALA A 132 -2.58 6.03 2.23
N THR A 133 -1.25 5.99 2.24
CA THR A 133 -0.41 5.66 1.10
C THR A 133 0.47 4.46 1.46
N THR A 134 0.41 3.41 0.65
CA THR A 134 1.30 2.25 0.77
C THR A 134 2.19 2.22 -0.46
N VAL A 135 3.45 2.61 -0.28
CA VAL A 135 4.43 2.70 -1.37
C VAL A 135 5.14 1.35 -1.49
N LEU A 136 5.22 0.81 -2.70
CA LEU A 136 5.94 -0.43 -2.97
C LEU A 136 7.31 -0.11 -3.59
N SER A 137 8.37 -0.62 -2.99
CA SER A 137 9.76 -0.33 -3.39
C SER A 137 10.40 -1.50 -4.14
N ARG A 138 11.03 -1.19 -5.27
CA ARG A 138 11.80 -2.17 -6.06
C ARG A 138 13.00 -2.72 -5.28
N ALA A 139 13.70 -1.87 -4.52
CA ALA A 139 14.87 -2.27 -3.75
C ALA A 139 14.54 -3.33 -2.69
N LEU A 140 13.37 -3.25 -2.03
CA LEU A 140 12.92 -4.28 -1.09
C LEU A 140 12.62 -5.62 -1.78
N THR A 141 12.07 -5.55 -2.99
CA THR A 141 11.79 -6.73 -3.83
C THR A 141 13.10 -7.46 -4.20
N GLU A 142 14.15 -6.71 -4.55
CA GLU A 142 15.49 -7.26 -4.86
C GLU A 142 16.14 -7.94 -3.65
N LEU A 143 15.81 -7.50 -2.43
CA LEU A 143 16.21 -8.14 -1.17
C LEU A 143 15.34 -9.36 -0.79
N GLY A 144 14.35 -9.70 -1.62
CA GLY A 144 13.41 -10.80 -1.40
C GLY A 144 12.38 -10.55 -0.30
N ILE A 145 12.17 -9.29 0.09
CA ILE A 145 11.19 -8.90 1.13
C ILE A 145 9.82 -8.74 0.47
N TYR A 146 8.86 -9.55 0.90
CA TYR A 146 7.47 -9.46 0.47
C TYR A 146 6.54 -9.42 1.68
N PRO A 147 5.54 -8.50 1.72
CA PRO A 147 5.27 -7.48 0.71
C PRO A 147 6.36 -6.40 0.67
N ALA A 148 6.62 -5.83 -0.51
CA ALA A 148 7.68 -4.85 -0.73
C ALA A 148 7.27 -3.43 -0.30
N VAL A 149 6.58 -3.31 0.84
CA VAL A 149 6.10 -2.03 1.37
C VAL A 149 7.27 -1.25 1.96
N ASP A 150 7.49 -0.03 1.47
CA ASP A 150 8.47 0.88 2.06
C ASP A 150 7.94 1.44 3.39
N PRO A 151 8.56 1.11 4.54
CA PRO A 151 8.08 1.50 5.86
C PRO A 151 8.31 2.98 6.19
N LEU A 152 9.16 3.67 5.43
CA LEU A 152 9.49 5.08 5.63
C LEU A 152 8.67 5.98 4.70
N ASP A 153 8.43 5.55 3.46
CA ASP A 153 7.64 6.32 2.48
C ASP A 153 6.13 6.06 2.56
N SER A 154 5.71 4.96 3.20
CA SER A 154 4.29 4.69 3.46
C SER A 154 3.77 5.48 4.65
N THR A 155 2.59 6.08 4.50
CA THR A 155 2.01 6.97 5.52
C THR A 155 0.53 6.70 5.72
N SER A 156 0.01 7.09 6.88
CA SER A 156 -1.42 7.09 7.15
C SER A 156 -1.78 8.24 8.08
N ARG A 157 -2.87 8.94 7.76
CA ARG A 157 -3.40 10.03 8.57
C ARG A 157 -3.86 9.57 9.96
N ILE A 158 -4.31 8.33 10.09
CA ILE A 158 -4.81 7.80 11.35
C ILE A 158 -3.71 7.25 12.26
N LEU A 159 -2.43 7.30 11.85
CA LEU A 159 -1.30 6.99 12.72
C LEU A 159 -1.06 8.13 13.72
N ASP A 160 -2.03 8.29 14.63
CA ASP A 160 -2.11 9.30 15.67
C ASP A 160 -2.43 8.62 17.01
N PRO A 161 -1.74 8.96 18.11
CA PRO A 161 -1.94 8.30 19.41
C PRO A 161 -3.38 8.42 19.94
N THR A 162 -4.14 9.43 19.52
CA THR A 162 -5.54 9.60 19.91
C THR A 162 -6.48 8.62 19.19
N VAL A 163 -6.08 8.09 18.03
CA VAL A 163 -6.87 7.15 17.22
C VAL A 163 -6.42 5.72 17.46
N VAL A 164 -5.12 5.44 17.36
CA VAL A 164 -4.59 4.05 17.45
C VAL A 164 -4.12 3.66 18.85
N GLY A 165 -4.08 4.62 19.78
CA GLY A 165 -3.55 4.45 21.12
C GLY A 165 -2.03 4.62 21.20
N GLU A 166 -1.56 5.00 22.39
CA GLU A 166 -0.16 5.36 22.63
C GLU A 166 0.81 4.22 22.33
N LYS A 167 0.49 2.99 22.76
CA LYS A 167 1.36 1.82 22.57
C LYS A 167 1.62 1.54 21.08
N HIS A 168 0.56 1.54 20.25
CA HIS A 168 0.69 1.30 18.82
C HIS A 168 1.50 2.42 18.17
N TYR A 169 1.19 3.68 18.50
CA TYR A 169 1.90 4.84 17.96
C TYR A 169 3.40 4.82 18.27
N GLN A 170 3.77 4.56 19.54
CA GLN A 170 5.17 4.52 19.97
C GLN A 170 5.96 3.39 19.30
N VAL A 171 5.37 2.20 19.17
CA VAL A 171 6.02 1.06 18.51
C VAL A 171 6.24 1.37 17.02
N ALA A 172 5.22 1.89 16.32
CA ALA A 172 5.34 2.26 14.91
C ALA A 172 6.42 3.34 14.68
N ARG A 173 6.44 4.40 15.51
CA ARG A 173 7.46 5.45 15.44
C ARG A 173 8.86 4.94 15.80
N GLY A 174 8.96 4.01 16.76
CA GLY A 174 10.22 3.36 17.12
C GLY A 174 10.80 2.54 15.97
N VAL A 175 9.97 1.75 15.28
CA VAL A 175 10.37 1.01 14.08
C VAL A 175 10.83 1.95 12.97
N GLN A 176 10.06 3.02 12.68
CA GLN A 176 10.43 4.01 11.66
C GLN A 176 11.76 4.70 11.99
N LYS A 177 11.95 5.11 13.25
CA LYS A 177 13.20 5.74 13.70
C LYS A 177 14.39 4.80 13.50
N LEU A 178 14.28 3.55 13.95
CA LEU A 178 15.35 2.57 13.81
C LEU A 178 15.73 2.33 12.34
N LEU A 179 14.74 2.22 11.46
CA LEU A 179 14.97 2.02 10.02
C LEU A 179 15.55 3.27 9.35
N GLN A 180 15.17 4.46 9.81
CA GLN A 180 15.76 5.72 9.35
C GLN A 180 17.23 5.85 9.77
N ASP A 181 17.54 5.52 11.03
CA ASP A 181 18.91 5.52 11.56
C ASP A 181 19.76 4.50 10.78
N TYR A 182 19.21 3.30 10.51
CA TYR A 182 19.87 2.31 9.65
C TYR A 182 20.17 2.83 8.25
N LYS A 183 19.21 3.50 7.60
CA LYS A 183 19.41 4.08 6.26
C LYS A 183 20.54 5.12 6.25
N SER A 184 20.67 5.93 7.30
CA SER A 184 21.78 6.88 7.44
C SER A 184 23.14 6.19 7.65
N LEU A 185 23.16 5.03 8.32
CA LEU A 185 24.37 4.23 8.50
C LEU A 185 24.77 3.44 7.24
N GLN A 186 23.84 3.14 6.33
CA GLN A 186 24.14 2.37 5.10
C GLN A 186 25.21 3.03 4.23
N ASP A 187 25.17 4.35 4.07
CA ASP A 187 26.18 5.08 3.27
C ASP A 187 27.57 4.99 3.91
N ILE A 188 27.63 5.07 5.24
CA ILE A 188 28.88 4.93 6.01
C ILE A 188 29.42 3.50 5.85
N ILE A 189 28.56 2.49 6.00
CA ILE A 189 28.92 1.07 5.84
C ILE A 189 29.44 0.79 4.43
N ALA A 190 28.85 1.40 3.40
CA ALA A 190 29.26 1.21 2.02
C ALA A 190 30.68 1.77 1.73
N ILE A 191 31.12 2.79 2.47
CA ILE A 191 32.42 3.45 2.27
C ILE A 191 33.49 2.88 3.21
N LEU A 192 33.19 2.80 4.51
CA LEU A 192 34.16 2.46 5.56
C LEU A 192 34.12 0.98 5.95
N GLY A 193 33.02 0.28 5.67
CA GLY A 193 32.79 -1.08 6.15
C GLY A 193 32.12 -1.12 7.52
N MET A 194 31.65 -2.31 7.91
CA MET A 194 30.87 -2.50 9.13
C MET A 194 31.69 -2.47 10.42
N ASP A 195 33.00 -2.73 10.32
CA ASP A 195 33.91 -2.81 11.47
C ASP A 195 34.22 -1.43 12.08
N GLU A 196 34.11 -0.36 11.29
CA GLU A 196 34.37 1.03 11.67
C GLU A 196 33.22 1.68 12.45
N LEU A 197 32.07 1.01 12.55
CA LEU A 197 30.94 1.48 13.34
C LEU A 197 31.19 1.33 14.85
N SER A 198 30.60 2.21 15.64
CA SER A 198 30.55 2.02 17.09
C SER A 198 29.74 0.76 17.45
N GLU A 199 29.96 0.20 18.63
CA GLU A 199 29.20 -1.00 19.06
C GLU A 199 27.68 -0.72 19.14
N ASP A 200 27.28 0.50 19.50
CA ASP A 200 25.89 0.93 19.52
C ASP A 200 25.29 1.02 18.10
N ASP A 201 26.08 1.50 17.12
CA ASP A 201 25.66 1.55 15.72
C ASP A 201 25.57 0.15 15.12
N LYS A 202 26.51 -0.75 15.46
CA LYS A 202 26.45 -2.16 15.06
C LYS A 202 25.18 -2.83 15.58
N LEU A 203 24.82 -2.57 16.84
CA LEU A 203 23.58 -3.07 17.44
C LEU A 203 22.34 -2.50 16.71
N THR A 204 22.35 -1.20 16.40
CA THR A 204 21.29 -0.52 15.64
C THR A 204 21.09 -1.19 14.28
N VAL A 205 22.16 -1.43 13.53
CA VAL A 205 22.11 -2.10 12.23
C VAL A 205 21.60 -3.53 12.36
N ALA A 206 22.08 -4.28 13.35
CA ALA A 206 21.65 -5.66 13.56
C ALA A 206 20.14 -5.75 13.85
N ARG A 207 19.62 -4.89 14.73
CA ARG A 207 18.17 -4.83 15.02
C ARG A 207 17.36 -4.37 13.81
N ALA A 208 17.83 -3.36 13.09
CA ALA A 208 17.16 -2.84 11.91
C ALA A 208 17.02 -3.91 10.82
N ARG A 209 18.07 -4.70 10.56
CA ARG A 209 18.03 -5.82 9.59
C ARG A 209 17.04 -6.90 10.00
N LYS A 210 16.97 -7.25 11.29
CA LYS A 210 15.98 -8.19 11.82
C LYS A 210 14.54 -7.68 11.65
N ILE A 211 14.29 -6.43 12.02
CA ILE A 211 12.97 -5.78 11.84
C ILE A 211 12.60 -5.69 10.36
N GLN A 212 13.56 -5.34 9.49
CA GLN A 212 13.33 -5.28 8.04
C GLN A 212 12.93 -6.65 7.47
N LYS A 213 13.54 -7.75 7.96
CA LYS A 213 13.12 -9.11 7.60
C LYS A 213 11.78 -9.50 8.22
N PHE A 214 11.51 -9.08 9.47
CA PHE A 214 10.25 -9.37 10.16
C PHE A 214 9.04 -8.66 9.55
N LEU A 215 9.25 -7.57 8.82
CA LEU A 215 8.20 -6.94 8.00
C LEU A 215 7.76 -7.81 6.80
N SER A 216 8.50 -8.88 6.48
CA SER A 216 8.08 -9.84 5.45
C SER A 216 7.11 -10.88 6.00
N GLN A 217 6.10 -11.23 5.21
CA GLN A 217 5.04 -12.16 5.60
C GLN A 217 4.61 -13.04 4.42
N PRO A 218 4.47 -14.36 4.59
CA PRO A 218 3.96 -15.24 3.55
C PRO A 218 2.45 -15.00 3.36
N PHE A 219 2.04 -14.82 2.11
CA PHE A 219 0.64 -14.59 1.74
C PHE A 219 -0.06 -15.89 1.34
N PHE A 220 -1.33 -16.02 1.69
CA PHE A 220 -2.17 -17.16 1.28
C PHE A 220 -2.23 -17.33 -0.24
N MET A 221 -2.21 -16.22 -0.99
CA MET A 221 -2.24 -16.26 -2.45
C MET A 221 -0.89 -16.64 -3.07
N SER A 222 0.22 -16.52 -2.33
CA SER A 222 1.56 -16.85 -2.82
C SER A 222 2.03 -18.27 -2.44
N GLU A 223 1.20 -19.04 -1.74
CA GLU A 223 1.53 -20.43 -1.34
C GLU A 223 1.93 -21.31 -2.52
N ILE A 224 1.23 -21.16 -3.66
CA ILE A 224 1.46 -21.96 -4.88
C ILE A 224 2.85 -21.66 -5.48
N PHE A 225 3.34 -20.42 -5.34
CA PHE A 225 4.62 -19.99 -5.90
C PHE A 225 5.79 -20.18 -4.94
N THR A 226 5.55 -20.06 -3.64
CA THR A 226 6.60 -20.03 -2.61
C THR A 226 6.71 -21.33 -1.83
N GLY A 227 5.68 -22.19 -1.84
CA GLY A 227 5.58 -23.39 -1.01
C GLY A 227 5.43 -23.11 0.50
N ARG A 228 5.37 -21.84 0.90
CA ARG A 228 5.20 -21.42 2.31
C ARG A 228 3.72 -21.14 2.56
N LYS A 229 3.18 -21.69 3.65
CA LYS A 229 1.80 -21.42 4.08
C LYS A 229 1.63 -19.94 4.42
N GLY A 230 0.54 -19.36 3.95
CA GLY A 230 0.12 -18.01 4.26
C GLY A 230 -0.19 -17.87 5.73
N LYS A 231 0.10 -16.69 6.27
CA LYS A 231 -0.14 -16.38 7.68
C LYS A 231 -1.03 -15.15 7.78
N PHE A 232 -1.95 -15.17 8.73
CA PHE A 232 -2.71 -14.01 9.16
C PHE A 232 -2.21 -13.65 10.57
N VAL A 233 -1.85 -12.39 10.78
CA VAL A 233 -1.26 -11.91 12.03
C VAL A 233 -2.22 -10.91 12.65
N GLU A 234 -2.61 -11.15 13.90
CA GLU A 234 -3.48 -10.24 14.64
C GLU A 234 -2.72 -8.96 15.01
N LEU A 235 -3.44 -7.84 15.05
CA LEU A 235 -2.85 -6.53 15.35
C LEU A 235 -2.10 -6.51 16.69
N LYS A 236 -2.64 -7.20 17.70
CA LYS A 236 -2.01 -7.28 19.02
C LYS A 236 -0.64 -7.96 18.94
N ASP A 237 -0.56 -9.07 18.22
CA ASP A 237 0.68 -9.84 18.07
C ASP A 237 1.71 -9.08 17.25
N THR A 238 1.27 -8.29 16.26
CA THR A 238 2.13 -7.35 15.52
C THR A 238 2.77 -6.34 16.47
N ILE A 239 1.96 -5.63 17.27
CA ILE A 239 2.45 -4.59 18.19
C ILE A 239 3.39 -5.19 19.24
N GLU A 240 3.04 -6.33 19.82
CA GLU A 240 3.87 -7.00 20.82
C GLU A 240 5.18 -7.52 20.24
N GLY A 241 5.14 -8.10 19.03
CA GLY A 241 6.32 -8.57 18.31
C GLY A 241 7.31 -7.46 18.01
N PHE A 242 6.85 -6.35 17.41
CA PHE A 242 7.74 -5.22 17.12
C PHE A 242 8.23 -4.49 18.38
N SER A 243 7.41 -4.37 19.44
CA SER A 243 7.85 -3.83 20.73
C SER A 243 9.00 -4.66 21.32
N ALA A 244 8.85 -5.99 21.32
CA ALA A 244 9.87 -6.91 21.81
C ALA A 244 11.18 -6.83 21.02
N LEU A 245 11.10 -6.67 19.70
CA LEU A 245 12.29 -6.48 18.85
C LEU A 245 13.00 -5.15 19.14
N LEU A 246 12.25 -4.06 19.34
CA LEU A 246 12.82 -2.77 19.73
C LEU A 246 13.49 -2.82 21.12
N GLU A 247 12.94 -3.62 22.04
CA GLU A 247 13.50 -3.87 23.38
C GLU A 247 14.73 -4.80 23.39
N GLY A 248 15.07 -5.43 22.26
CA GLY A 248 16.24 -6.31 22.11
C GLY A 248 15.99 -7.80 22.41
N LYS A 249 14.73 -8.24 22.57
CA LYS A 249 14.42 -9.66 22.85
C LYS A 249 14.80 -10.63 21.72
N GLY A 250 15.09 -10.11 20.53
CA GLY A 250 15.55 -10.89 19.37
C GLY A 250 17.05 -10.80 19.10
N ASP A 251 17.84 -10.17 19.98
CA ASP A 251 19.26 -9.87 19.71
C ASP A 251 20.15 -11.11 19.56
N ASP A 252 19.84 -12.18 20.29
CA ASP A 252 20.60 -13.44 20.25
C ASP A 252 20.28 -14.32 19.02
N TYR A 253 19.20 -14.01 18.29
CA TYR A 253 18.74 -14.82 17.16
C TYR A 253 19.33 -14.32 15.82
N PRO A 254 19.58 -15.23 14.86
CA PRO A 254 20.08 -14.86 13.53
C PRO A 254 19.01 -14.11 12.71
N GLU A 255 19.43 -13.21 11.83
CA GLU A 255 18.52 -12.43 10.95
C GLU A 255 17.55 -13.30 10.14
N ALA A 256 18.02 -14.47 9.69
CA ALA A 256 17.24 -15.39 8.89
C ALA A 256 16.02 -15.96 9.62
N ALA A 257 16.02 -15.98 10.96
CA ALA A 257 14.91 -16.49 11.75
C ALA A 257 13.64 -15.63 11.59
N PHE A 258 13.83 -14.33 11.35
CA PHE A 258 12.75 -13.35 11.20
C PHE A 258 12.18 -13.26 9.77
N TYR A 259 12.75 -14.00 8.81
CA TYR A 259 12.32 -13.92 7.43
C TYR A 259 11.06 -14.77 7.17
N MET A 260 10.00 -14.13 6.65
CA MET A 260 8.72 -14.74 6.30
C MET A 260 8.06 -15.52 7.42
N GLN A 261 8.03 -14.90 8.60
CA GLN A 261 7.28 -15.38 9.75
C GLN A 261 5.95 -14.63 9.88
N GLY A 262 5.06 -15.15 10.72
CA GLY A 262 3.81 -14.48 11.08
C GLY A 262 3.96 -13.75 12.40
N THR A 263 4.09 -14.51 13.49
CA THR A 263 4.29 -13.95 14.84
C THR A 263 5.75 -14.04 15.26
N LEU A 264 6.12 -13.27 16.29
CA LEU A 264 7.47 -13.29 16.83
C LEU A 264 7.82 -14.66 17.45
N GLU A 265 6.83 -15.37 18.00
CA GLU A 265 7.00 -16.71 18.59
C GLU A 265 7.48 -17.74 17.56
N GLU A 266 7.12 -17.58 16.29
CA GLU A 266 7.58 -18.46 15.21
C GLU A 266 9.01 -18.16 14.75
N ALA A 267 9.53 -16.99 15.12
CA ALA A 267 10.91 -16.58 14.83
C ALA A 267 11.90 -16.99 15.92
N PHE A 268 11.42 -17.33 17.13
CA PHE A 268 12.23 -17.81 18.24
C PHE A 268 12.43 -19.34 18.22
#